data_AF-A0A815N7K3-F1
#
_entry.id   AF-A0A815N7K3-F1
#
_cell.length_a   1.000
_cell.length_b   1.000
_cell.length_c   1.000
_cell.angle_alpha   90.00
_cell.angle_beta   90.00
_cell.angle_gamma   90.00
#
_symmetry.space_group_name_H-M   'P 1'
#
loop_
_entity.id
_entity.type
_entity.pdbx_description
1 polymer ?
#
loop_
_entity_poly.entity_id
_entity_poly.type
_entity_poly.pdbx_seq_one_letter_code
_entity_poly.pdbx_strand_id
1 'polypeptide(L)' 'MASNQYRLVWEDQFSDDGPVDRNRLDFDIGTGDNGWGNQEVQFYTDRTENARCENQRLIIEAHCEDYQGQQFTSARLK' A
#
# COMPACT_ATOMS: atom_id res chain seq x y z
N MET A 1 -10.14 35.38 19.03
CA MET A 1 -9.65 34.73 17.80
C MET A 1 -10.10 33.28 17.87
N ALA A 2 -11.10 32.86 17.09
CA ALA A 2 -11.45 31.45 17.03
C ALA A 2 -10.31 30.74 16.29
N SER A 3 -9.60 29.84 16.96
CA SER A 3 -8.71 28.92 16.25
C SER A 3 -9.59 28.02 15.40
N ASN A 4 -9.40 28.05 14.09
CA ASN A 4 -10.04 27.09 13.21
C ASN A 4 -9.32 25.75 13.43
N GLN A 5 -9.74 25.02 14.47
CA GLN A 5 -9.15 23.73 14.83
C GLN A 5 -9.66 22.66 13.86
N TYR A 6 -8.73 22.10 13.08
CA TYR A 6 -9.00 20.86 12.36
C TYR A 6 -9.33 19.75 13.35
N ARG A 7 -10.36 18.96 13.04
CA ARG A 7 -10.73 17.75 13.80
C ARG A 7 -10.14 16.54 13.10
N LEU A 8 -9.38 15.72 13.83
CA LEU A 8 -8.94 14.42 13.36
C LEU A 8 -10.16 13.53 13.07
N VAL A 9 -10.26 13.02 11.85
CA VAL A 9 -11.36 12.14 11.42
C VAL A 9 -10.92 10.71 11.12
N TRP A 10 -9.62 10.51 10.85
CA TRP A 10 -9.02 9.21 10.60
C TRP A 10 -7.51 9.29 10.78
N GLU A 11 -6.91 8.25 11.34
CA GLU A 11 -5.46 8.04 11.41
C GLU A 11 -5.16 6.54 11.42
N ASP A 12 -3.96 6.18 10.96
CA ASP A 12 -3.33 4.90 11.27
C ASP A 12 -1.89 5.18 11.72
N GLN A 13 -1.52 4.62 12.87
CA GLN A 13 -0.20 4.78 13.48
C GLN A 13 0.72 3.58 13.19
N PHE A 14 0.21 2.55 12.49
CA PHE A 14 0.98 1.37 12.07
C PHE A 14 1.75 0.70 13.23
N SER A 15 1.12 0.67 14.41
CA SER A 15 1.74 0.23 15.67
C SER A 15 1.95 -1.27 15.79
N ASP A 16 1.18 -2.06 15.04
CA ASP A 16 1.22 -3.51 15.07
C ASP A 16 2.11 -4.02 13.93
N ASP A 17 3.15 -4.79 14.25
CA ASP A 17 4.01 -5.40 13.24
C ASP A 17 3.29 -6.53 12.49
N GLY A 18 3.56 -6.67 11.19
CA GLY A 18 3.00 -7.72 10.34
C GLY A 18 2.23 -7.20 9.13
N PRO A 19 1.25 -7.96 8.62
CA PRO A 19 0.42 -7.53 7.48
C PRO A 19 -0.37 -6.25 7.78
N VAL A 20 -0.67 -5.46 6.76
CA VAL A 20 -1.55 -4.29 6.87
C VAL A 20 -2.96 -4.72 7.32
N ASP A 21 -3.54 -4.01 8.30
CA ASP A 21 -4.89 -4.26 8.80
C ASP A 21 -5.95 -3.88 7.75
N ARG A 22 -6.61 -4.90 7.19
CA ARG A 22 -7.66 -4.73 6.16
C ARG A 22 -8.95 -4.08 6.64
N ASN A 23 -9.10 -3.88 7.95
CA ASN A 23 -10.21 -3.07 8.46
C ASN A 23 -9.95 -1.57 8.30
N ARG A 24 -8.70 -1.16 8.00
CA ARG A 24 -8.29 0.24 7.87
C ARG A 24 -7.92 0.62 6.44
N LEU A 25 -7.21 -0.26 5.74
CA LEU A 25 -6.70 -0.06 4.38
C LEU A 25 -6.94 -1.31 3.55
N ASP A 26 -7.45 -1.15 2.33
CA ASP A 26 -7.60 -2.25 1.38
C ASP A 26 -6.56 -2.14 0.25
N PHE A 27 -6.48 -3.17 -0.61
CA PHE A 27 -5.50 -3.27 -1.68
C PHE A 27 -6.13 -3.19 -3.07
N ASP A 28 -5.40 -2.55 -3.97
CA ASP A 28 -5.58 -2.70 -5.41
C ASP A 28 -4.61 -3.76 -5.94
N ILE A 29 -5.13 -4.81 -6.58
CA ILE A 29 -4.35 -5.98 -6.98
C ILE A 29 -4.23 -6.07 -8.50
N GLY A 30 -3.04 -6.45 -8.97
CA GLY A 30 -2.75 -6.66 -10.38
C GLY A 30 -2.22 -5.42 -11.10
N THR A 31 -2.46 -5.36 -12.41
CA THR A 31 -1.89 -4.34 -13.31
C THR A 31 -2.88 -3.25 -13.70
N GLY A 32 -4.13 -3.37 -13.25
CA GLY A 32 -5.22 -2.45 -13.63
C GLY A 32 -5.40 -2.36 -15.16
N ASP A 33 -6.17 -1.37 -15.58
CA ASP A 33 -6.31 -1.03 -17.00
C ASP A 33 -5.12 -0.18 -17.46
N ASN A 34 -4.46 -0.57 -18.55
CA ASN A 34 -3.31 0.13 -19.16
C ASN A 34 -2.16 0.43 -18.16
N GLY A 35 -1.83 -0.49 -17.26
CA GLY A 35 -0.78 -0.27 -16.24
C GLY A 35 -1.20 0.83 -15.28
N TRP A 36 -2.39 0.68 -14.69
CA TRP A 36 -3.03 1.66 -13.81
C TRP A 36 -3.16 3.07 -14.39
N GLY A 37 -3.37 3.16 -15.70
CA GLY A 37 -3.53 4.41 -16.45
C GLY A 37 -2.23 5.10 -16.85
N ASN A 38 -1.07 4.61 -16.40
CA ASN A 38 0.23 5.26 -16.59
C ASN A 38 1.32 4.33 -17.16
N GLN A 39 0.94 3.18 -17.74
CA GLN A 39 1.88 2.18 -18.28
C GLN A 39 2.86 1.66 -17.21
N GLU A 40 2.39 1.55 -15.97
CA GLU A 40 3.15 0.96 -14.87
C GLU A 40 3.47 -0.52 -15.15
N VAL A 41 4.67 -0.95 -14.75
CA VAL A 41 5.24 -2.27 -15.09
C VAL A 41 5.18 -3.27 -13.94
N GLN A 42 4.75 -2.84 -12.76
CA GLN A 42 4.62 -3.66 -11.57
C GLN A 42 3.25 -4.33 -11.49
N PHE A 43 3.22 -5.55 -10.94
CA PHE A 43 2.00 -6.20 -10.48
C PHE A 43 1.80 -5.87 -8.99
N TYR A 44 0.73 -5.15 -8.64
CA TYR A 44 0.45 -4.86 -7.23
C TYR A 44 -0.08 -6.10 -6.50
N THR A 45 0.42 -6.34 -5.29
CA THR A 45 0.01 -7.47 -4.44
C THR A 45 -0.34 -6.99 -3.03
N ASP A 46 -0.94 -7.90 -2.26
CA ASP A 46 -1.22 -7.79 -0.82
C ASP A 46 -0.25 -8.63 0.04
N ARG A 47 0.86 -9.09 -0.55
CA ARG A 47 1.86 -9.89 0.15
C ARG A 47 2.69 -9.01 1.10
N THR A 48 3.14 -9.59 2.21
CA THR A 48 3.97 -8.91 3.22
C THR A 48 5.31 -8.41 2.68
N GLU A 49 5.81 -9.03 1.62
CA GLU A 49 6.98 -8.61 0.87
C GLU A 49 6.77 -7.20 0.29
N ASN A 50 5.55 -6.90 -0.17
CA ASN A 50 5.22 -5.64 -0.82
C ASN A 50 4.58 -4.61 0.14
N ALA A 51 3.85 -5.05 1.16
CA ALA A 51 3.29 -4.16 2.19
C ALA A 51 3.25 -4.82 3.58
N ARG A 52 3.90 -4.19 4.55
CA ARG A 52 3.91 -4.62 5.96
C ARG A 52 4.06 -3.44 6.90
N CYS A 53 3.54 -3.58 8.11
CA CYS A 53 3.86 -2.71 9.22
C CYS A 53 5.08 -3.29 9.94
N GLU A 54 6.10 -2.47 10.16
CA GLU A 54 7.30 -2.88 10.85
C GLU A 54 7.92 -1.66 11.54
N ASN A 55 8.21 -1.77 12.84
CA ASN A 55 8.83 -0.70 13.62
C ASN A 55 8.03 0.62 13.56
N GLN A 56 6.72 0.54 13.82
CA GLN A 56 5.78 1.68 13.84
C GLN A 56 5.67 2.44 12.50
N ARG A 57 5.90 1.74 11.39
CA ARG A 57 5.84 2.32 10.04
C ARG A 57 5.23 1.33 9.08
N LEU A 58 4.42 1.84 8.17
CA LEU A 58 4.07 1.13 6.96
C LEU A 58 5.28 1.14 6.01
N ILE A 59 5.70 -0.05 5.59
CA ILE A 59 6.67 -0.27 4.52
C ILE A 59 5.88 -0.68 3.28
N ILE A 60 6.00 0.09 2.21
CA ILE A 60 5.65 -0.32 0.85
C ILE A 60 6.95 -0.52 0.11
N GLU A 61 7.14 -1.70 -0.46
CA GLU A 61 8.40 -2.10 -1.07
C GLU A 61 8.16 -2.72 -2.44
N ALA A 62 8.81 -2.13 -3.44
CA ALA A 62 8.83 -2.68 -4.78
C ALA A 62 9.96 -3.71 -4.89
N HIS A 63 9.67 -4.87 -5.47
CA HIS A 63 10.66 -5.92 -5.72
C HIS A 63 10.84 -6.13 -7.21
N CYS A 64 12.08 -6.34 -7.64
CA CYS A 64 12.40 -6.81 -8.98
C CYS A 64 12.31 -8.32 -8.98
N GLU A 65 11.17 -8.86 -9.41
CA GLU A 65 10.89 -10.30 -9.43
C GLU A 65 9.91 -10.62 -10.57
N ASP A 66 10.04 -11.80 -11.16
CA ASP A 66 9.07 -12.30 -12.13
C ASP A 66 7.82 -12.80 -11.40
N TYR A 67 6.71 -12.07 -11.52
CA TYR A 67 5.45 -12.40 -10.88
C TYR A 67 4.25 -12.07 -11.77
N GLN A 68 3.39 -13.08 -12.01
CA GLN A 68 2.14 -12.93 -12.78
C GLN A 68 2.33 -12.22 -14.15
N GLY A 69 3.47 -12.46 -14.82
CA GLY A 69 3.79 -11.89 -16.12
C GLY A 69 4.42 -10.48 -16.09
N GLN A 70 4.72 -9.94 -14.91
CA GLN A 70 5.47 -8.69 -14.73
C GLN A 70 6.84 -8.94 -14.11
N GLN A 71 7.76 -7.99 -14.31
CA GLN A 71 9.15 -8.05 -13.79
C GLN A 71 9.31 -7.32 -12.45
N PHE A 72 8.24 -6.70 -11.97
CA PHE A 72 8.23 -6.01 -10.70
C PHE A 72 6.94 -6.31 -9.94
N THR A 73 7.03 -6.29 -8.62
CA THR A 73 5.87 -6.26 -7.74
C THR A 73 5.94 -5.05 -6.84
N SER A 74 4.79 -4.60 -6.33
CA SER A 74 4.70 -3.52 -5.35
C SER A 74 3.37 -3.65 -4.58
N ALA A 75 3.01 -2.66 -3.77
CA ALA A 75 1.68 -2.56 -3.17
C ALA A 75 1.02 -1.21 -3.49
N ARG A 76 -0.31 -1.22 -3.57
CA ARG A 76 -1.16 -0.04 -3.78
C ARG A 76 -2.35 -0.13 -2.83
N LEU A 77 -2.43 0.82 -1.90
CA LEU A 77 -3.42 0.86 -0.81
C LEU A 77 -4.54 1.87 -1.10
N LYS A 78 -5.75 1.61 -0.60
CA LYS A 78 -6.93 2.48 -0.70
C LYS A 78 -7.77 2.50 0.57
#